data_AF-A0A940X452-F1
#
_entry.id   AF-A0A940X452-F1
#
_cell.length_a   1.000
_cell.length_b   1.000
_cell.length_c   1.000
_cell.angle_alpha   90.00
_cell.angle_beta   90.00
_cell.angle_gamma   90.00
#
_symmetry.space_group_name_H-M   'P 1'
#
loop_
_entity.id
_entity.type
_entity.pdbx_description
1 polymer ?
#
loop_
_entity_poly.entity_id
_entity_poly.type
_entity_poly.pdbx_seq_one_letter_code
_entity_poly.pdbx_strand_id
1 'polypeptide(L)'
;MAVSDKQNPPAGTIQVDPEEGFGPHVTERFLDFYGEGSVFVTATVDCLNHRFASVLMKSGGLPADHVALQYGTPEMRGSLESLLKALAMQGLSKPPVLLMRSATGYEEPQQFISTASSILGAELVTNWMHLLEQEDYAGADALLSIH
;
A
#
# COMPACT_ATOMS: atom_id res chain seq x y z
N MET A 1 39.59 1.11 18.33
CA MET A 1 38.59 1.83 19.17
C MET A 1 37.95 2.88 18.27
N ALA A 2 36.65 2.95 18.02
CA ALA A 2 35.50 2.20 18.53
C ALA A 2 34.68 1.71 17.32
N VAL A 3 34.22 0.46 17.38
CA VAL A 3 33.15 -0.02 16.49
C VAL A 3 31.93 0.78 16.91
N SER A 4 31.44 1.66 16.04
CA SER A 4 30.21 2.40 16.30
C SER A 4 29.09 1.35 16.35
N ASP A 5 28.62 1.04 17.55
CA ASP A 5 27.41 0.25 17.75
C ASP A 5 26.30 0.96 16.99
N LYS A 6 25.97 0.45 15.79
CA LYS A 6 24.74 0.79 15.11
C LYS A 6 23.63 0.21 15.98
N GLN A 7 23.19 0.99 16.97
CA GLN A 7 21.96 0.72 17.68
C GLN A 7 20.89 0.57 16.62
N ASN A 8 20.38 -0.66 16.46
CA ASN A 8 19.21 -0.89 15.65
C ASN A 8 18.15 0.09 16.14
N PRO A 9 17.58 0.90 15.25
CA PRO A 9 16.62 1.89 15.67
C PRO A 9 15.43 1.17 16.33
N PRO A 10 14.75 1.81 17.30
CA PRO A 10 13.63 1.21 18.01
C PRO A 10 12.66 0.55 17.02
N ALA A 11 12.10 -0.60 17.38
CA ALA A 11 11.03 -1.22 16.59
C ALA A 11 9.92 -0.18 16.36
N GLY A 12 9.54 0.05 15.10
CA GLY A 12 8.66 1.17 14.73
C GLY A 12 9.34 2.33 14.02
N THR A 13 10.68 2.38 13.98
CA THR A 13 11.39 3.49 13.33
C THR A 13 11.37 3.29 11.82
N ILE A 14 10.70 4.22 11.12
CA ILE A 14 10.78 4.34 9.67
C ILE A 14 12.19 4.82 9.35
N GLN A 15 13.00 3.97 8.71
CA GLN A 15 14.28 4.42 8.14
C GLN A 15 13.96 5.30 6.93
N VAL A 16 14.58 6.47 6.84
CA VAL A 16 14.37 7.43 5.76
C VAL A 16 15.63 7.43 4.92
N ASP A 17 15.49 7.23 3.61
CA ASP A 17 16.58 7.49 2.68
C ASP A 17 16.67 9.01 2.44
N PRO A 18 17.82 9.66 2.73
CA PRO A 18 17.97 11.10 2.55
C PRO A 18 18.03 11.53 1.08
N GLU A 19 18.32 10.64 0.13
CA GLU A 19 18.31 10.91 -1.32
C GLU A 19 16.93 10.64 -1.93
N GLU A 20 16.17 9.67 -1.41
CA GLU A 20 14.84 9.30 -1.93
C GLU A 20 13.66 9.93 -1.15
N GLY A 21 13.89 10.43 0.06
CA GLY A 21 12.90 11.08 0.91
C GLY A 21 12.05 10.14 1.78
N PHE A 22 10.90 10.62 2.24
CA PHE A 22 10.00 9.97 3.21
C PHE A 22 8.89 9.15 2.52
N GLY A 23 9.17 8.56 1.35
CA GLY A 23 8.22 7.63 0.72
C GLY A 23 7.98 6.42 1.63
N PRO A 24 6.83 5.73 1.52
CA PRO A 24 6.62 4.48 2.24
C PRO A 24 7.65 3.47 1.72
N HIS A 25 8.66 3.20 2.54
CA HIS A 25 9.67 2.19 2.25
C HIS A 25 9.00 0.80 2.22
N VAL A 26 8.75 0.30 1.02
CA VAL A 26 8.36 -1.08 0.78
C VAL A 26 9.58 -1.98 0.95
N THR A 27 9.41 -3.12 1.60
CA THR A 27 10.52 -4.05 1.85
C THR A 27 10.91 -4.83 0.59
N GLU A 28 12.18 -5.20 0.46
CA GLU A 28 12.67 -6.11 -0.60
C GLU A 28 11.82 -7.39 -0.66
N ARG A 29 11.45 -7.94 0.51
CA ARG A 29 10.60 -9.13 0.59
C ARG A 29 9.21 -8.94 -0.03
N PHE A 30 8.64 -7.74 0.08
CA PHE A 30 7.35 -7.40 -0.54
C PHE A 30 7.51 -7.29 -2.07
N LEU A 31 8.60 -6.66 -2.51
CA LEU A 31 8.97 -6.57 -3.94
C LEU A 31 9.24 -7.94 -4.55
N ASP A 32 10.00 -8.81 -3.86
CA ASP A 32 10.32 -10.17 -4.31
C ASP A 32 9.07 -11.04 -4.43
N PHE A 33 8.09 -10.85 -3.53
CA PHE A 33 6.88 -11.67 -3.51
C PHE A 33 5.93 -11.32 -4.66
N TYR A 34 5.70 -10.03 -4.92
CA TYR A 34 4.77 -9.57 -5.96
C TYR A 34 5.45 -9.29 -7.31
N GLY A 35 6.75 -9.05 -7.31
CA GLY A 35 7.55 -8.59 -8.45
C GLY A 35 7.71 -7.07 -8.45
N GLU A 36 8.93 -6.57 -8.73
CA GLU A 36 9.21 -5.12 -8.82
C GLU A 36 8.37 -4.42 -9.90
N GLY A 37 8.00 -5.13 -10.97
CA GLY A 37 7.14 -4.62 -12.05
C GLY A 37 5.64 -4.78 -11.80
N SER A 38 5.22 -5.20 -10.60
CA SER A 38 3.81 -5.41 -10.27
C SER A 38 3.04 -4.08 -10.22
N VAL A 39 1.87 -4.09 -10.86
CA VAL A 39 0.90 -3.00 -10.78
C VAL A 39 0.40 -2.85 -9.35
N PHE A 40 0.18 -3.96 -8.63
CA PHE A 40 -0.21 -3.93 -7.22
C PHE A 40 0.85 -3.29 -6.31
N VAL A 41 2.13 -3.54 -6.55
CA VAL A 41 3.23 -2.88 -5.82
C VAL A 41 3.19 -1.38 -6.05
N THR A 42 3.09 -0.95 -7.31
CA THR A 42 3.03 0.47 -7.67
C THR A 42 1.80 1.15 -7.06
N ALA A 43 0.63 0.52 -7.17
CA ALA A 43 -0.61 0.99 -6.54
C ALA A 43 -0.46 1.13 -5.01
N THR A 44 0.24 0.17 -4.38
CA THR A 44 0.50 0.17 -2.93
C THR A 44 1.36 1.36 -2.53
N VAL A 45 2.47 1.59 -3.24
CA VAL A 45 3.36 2.74 -3.00
C VAL A 45 2.60 4.05 -3.16
N ASP A 46 1.87 4.21 -4.26
CA ASP A 46 1.09 5.42 -4.57
C ASP A 46 -0.01 5.67 -3.53
N CYS A 47 -0.72 4.63 -3.11
CA CYS A 47 -1.74 4.73 -2.08
C CYS A 47 -1.14 5.16 -0.73
N LEU A 48 -0.02 4.57 -0.33
CA LEU A 48 0.63 4.89 0.93
C LEU A 48 1.24 6.31 0.92
N ASN A 49 1.88 6.69 -0.19
CA ASN A 49 2.38 8.05 -0.43
C ASN A 49 1.27 9.09 -0.31
N HIS A 50 0.18 8.87 -1.04
CA HIS A 50 -0.97 9.78 -1.04
C HIS A 50 -1.56 9.94 0.36
N ARG A 51 -1.70 8.84 1.11
CA ARG A 51 -2.23 8.87 2.49
C ARG A 51 -1.28 9.58 3.45
N PHE A 52 0.02 9.35 3.33
CA PHE A 52 1.02 10.00 4.15
C PHE A 52 1.05 11.52 3.91
N ALA A 53 1.13 11.94 2.64
CA ALA A 53 1.05 13.35 2.26
C ALA A 53 -0.24 14.01 2.76
N SER A 54 -1.38 13.31 2.65
CA SER A 54 -2.67 13.78 3.17
C SER A 54 -2.66 14.02 4.69
N VAL A 55 -1.96 13.20 5.47
CA VAL A 55 -1.81 13.41 6.92
C VAL A 55 -0.94 14.64 7.19
N LEU A 56 0.19 14.77 6.49
CA LEU A 56 1.10 15.91 6.67
C LEU A 56 0.45 17.24 6.26
N MET A 57 -0.33 17.28 5.18
CA MET A 57 -1.10 18.47 4.81
C MET A 57 -2.10 18.85 5.90
N LYS A 58 -2.82 17.88 6.47
CA LYS A 58 -3.78 18.12 7.56
C LYS A 58 -3.12 18.59 8.85
N SER A 59 -1.90 18.14 9.14
CA SER A 59 -1.15 18.56 10.33
C SER A 59 -0.33 19.84 10.10
N GLY A 60 -0.38 20.45 8.91
CA GLY A 60 0.40 21.64 8.55
C GLY A 60 1.89 21.36 8.32
N GLY A 61 2.29 20.09 8.18
CA GLY A 61 3.65 19.68 7.83
C GLY A 61 3.98 19.83 6.34
N LEU A 62 2.97 19.93 5.48
CA LEU A 62 3.09 20.23 4.05
C LEU A 62 2.10 21.33 3.62
N PRO A 63 2.40 22.09 2.55
CA PRO A 63 1.46 23.04 1.94
C PRO A 63 0.16 22.35 1.49
N ALA A 64 -0.96 23.07 1.56
CA ALA A 64 -2.28 22.53 1.19
C ALA A 64 -2.44 22.22 -0.31
N ASP A 65 -1.56 22.77 -1.15
CA ASP A 65 -1.47 22.54 -2.60
C ASP A 65 -0.37 21.52 -2.97
N HIS A 66 0.22 20.84 -1.99
CA HIS A 66 1.20 19.79 -2.24
C HIS A 66 0.57 18.62 -3.00
N VAL A 67 1.26 18.16 -4.05
CA VAL A 67 0.89 16.98 -4.83
C VAL A 67 1.85 15.85 -4.48
N ALA A 68 1.31 14.75 -3.93
CA ALA A 68 2.10 13.56 -3.64
C ALA A 68 2.68 12.98 -4.93
N LEU A 69 3.92 12.51 -4.87
CA LEU A 69 4.52 11.76 -5.97
C LEU A 69 3.69 10.49 -6.24
N GLN A 70 3.40 10.26 -7.51
CA GLN A 70 2.66 9.11 -8.00
C GLN A 70 3.44 8.51 -9.19
N TYR A 71 3.65 7.19 -9.14
CA TYR A 71 4.38 6.47 -10.17
C TYR A 71 3.45 5.86 -11.22
N GLY A 72 2.30 5.34 -10.80
CA GLY A 72 1.26 4.79 -11.66
C GLY A 72 0.24 5.83 -12.13
N THR A 73 -0.83 5.34 -12.75
CA THR A 73 -1.99 6.16 -13.14
C THR A 73 -2.90 6.44 -11.93
N PRO A 74 -3.68 7.52 -11.93
CA PRO A 74 -4.66 7.78 -10.86
C PRO A 74 -5.65 6.63 -10.64
N GLU A 75 -6.03 5.94 -11.72
CA GLU A 75 -6.94 4.80 -11.75
C GLU A 75 -6.34 3.57 -11.06
N MET A 76 -5.04 3.32 -11.24
CA MET A 76 -4.32 2.23 -10.58
C MET A 76 -4.41 2.33 -9.05
N ARG A 77 -4.05 3.49 -8.50
CA ARG A 77 -4.22 3.80 -7.08
C ARG A 77 -5.71 3.76 -6.69
N GLY A 78 -6.58 4.30 -7.55
CA GLY A 78 -8.03 4.31 -7.35
C GLY A 78 -8.60 2.93 -7.12
N SER A 79 -8.18 1.93 -7.90
CA SER A 79 -8.69 0.56 -7.75
C SER A 79 -8.25 -0.09 -6.44
N LEU A 80 -7.02 0.16 -5.98
CA LEU A 80 -6.60 -0.26 -4.64
C LEU A 80 -7.40 0.45 -3.55
N GLU A 81 -7.70 1.74 -3.69
CA GLU A 81 -8.58 2.45 -2.76
C GLU A 81 -10.01 1.89 -2.74
N SER A 82 -10.54 1.46 -3.89
CA SER A 82 -11.81 0.74 -4.01
C SER A 82 -11.79 -0.57 -3.21
N LEU A 83 -10.72 -1.37 -3.32
CA LEU A 83 -10.56 -2.59 -2.51
C LEU A 83 -10.52 -2.29 -1.01
N LEU A 84 -9.72 -1.30 -0.61
CA LEU A 84 -9.63 -0.88 0.80
C LEU A 84 -10.99 -0.43 1.34
N LYS A 85 -11.79 0.25 0.52
CA LYS A 85 -13.15 0.67 0.89
C LYS A 85 -14.10 -0.52 1.02
N ALA A 86 -14.07 -1.47 0.08
CA ALA A 86 -14.88 -2.69 0.16
C ALA A 86 -14.57 -3.49 1.44
N LEU A 87 -13.28 -3.64 1.78
CA LEU A 87 -12.87 -4.29 3.03
C LEU A 87 -13.38 -3.58 4.28
N ALA A 88 -13.35 -2.24 4.29
CA ALA A 88 -13.87 -1.45 5.40
C ALA A 88 -15.39 -1.63 5.56
N MET A 89 -16.13 -1.64 4.44
CA MET A 89 -17.58 -1.88 4.42
C MET A 89 -17.94 -3.27 4.95
N GLN A 90 -17.07 -4.26 4.73
CA GLN A 90 -17.22 -5.63 5.22
C GLN A 90 -16.63 -5.87 6.62
N GLY A 91 -16.31 -4.79 7.35
CA GLY A 91 -15.99 -4.84 8.78
C GLY A 91 -14.51 -4.83 9.15
N LEU A 92 -13.58 -4.73 8.18
CA LEU A 92 -12.17 -4.54 8.50
C LEU A 92 -11.93 -3.10 8.99
N SER A 93 -11.59 -2.94 10.26
CA SER A 93 -11.51 -1.60 10.90
C SER A 93 -10.49 -0.65 10.27
N LYS A 94 -9.32 -1.15 9.83
CA LYS A 94 -8.23 -0.32 9.29
C LYS A 94 -7.49 -0.98 8.12
N PRO A 95 -8.13 -1.19 6.95
CA PRO A 95 -7.51 -1.84 5.80
C PRO A 95 -6.18 -1.19 5.37
N PRO A 96 -6.05 0.16 5.31
CA PRO A 96 -4.79 0.79 4.93
C PRO A 96 -3.63 0.48 5.89
N VAL A 97 -3.91 0.27 7.18
CA VAL A 97 -2.87 -0.07 8.16
C VAL A 97 -2.37 -1.50 7.93
N LEU A 98 -3.26 -2.43 7.56
CA LEU A 98 -2.86 -3.80 7.25
C LEU A 98 -2.02 -3.85 5.95
N LEU A 99 -2.42 -3.10 4.93
CA LEU A 99 -1.64 -2.92 3.71
C LEU A 99 -0.25 -2.38 4.03
N MET A 100 -0.17 -1.28 4.79
CA MET A 100 1.09 -0.68 5.23
C MET A 100 1.97 -1.68 5.96
N ARG A 101 1.42 -2.44 6.92
CA ARG A 101 2.20 -3.42 7.69
C ARG A 101 2.75 -4.57 6.84
N SER A 102 1.99 -5.02 5.84
CA SER A 102 2.43 -6.04 4.88
C SER A 102 3.54 -5.50 3.97
N ALA A 103 3.37 -4.26 3.48
CA ALA A 103 4.33 -3.57 2.62
C ALA A 103 5.67 -3.27 3.32
N THR A 104 5.60 -2.87 4.60
CA THR A 104 6.76 -2.42 5.40
C THR A 104 7.38 -3.53 6.27
N GLY A 105 6.95 -4.78 6.10
CA GLY A 105 7.57 -5.96 6.75
C GLY A 105 7.20 -6.20 8.21
N TYR A 106 6.18 -5.52 8.75
CA TYR A 106 5.63 -5.83 10.08
C TYR A 106 4.70 -7.05 10.06
N GLU A 107 4.27 -7.45 8.87
CA GLU A 107 3.49 -8.65 8.59
C GLU A 107 4.10 -9.34 7.37
N GLU A 108 3.69 -10.59 7.12
CA GLU A 108 4.03 -11.31 5.90
C GLU A 108 3.55 -10.53 4.65
N PRO A 109 4.30 -10.52 3.54
CA PRO A 109 3.93 -9.76 2.34
C PRO A 109 2.49 -10.01 1.86
N GLN A 110 2.06 -11.27 1.90
CA GLN A 110 0.75 -11.74 1.48
C GLN A 110 -0.37 -11.51 2.50
N GLN A 111 -0.08 -11.00 3.70
CA GLN A 111 -1.04 -10.94 4.80
C GLN A 111 -2.26 -10.07 4.45
N PHE A 112 -2.05 -8.95 3.76
CA PHE A 112 -3.14 -8.09 3.28
C PHE A 112 -4.06 -8.84 2.31
N ILE A 113 -3.52 -9.44 1.25
CA ILE A 113 -4.31 -10.17 0.24
C ILE A 113 -4.98 -11.41 0.84
N SER A 114 -4.32 -12.11 1.76
CA SER A 114 -4.89 -13.26 2.47
C SER A 114 -6.09 -12.86 3.33
N THR A 115 -5.98 -11.73 4.03
CA THR A 115 -7.08 -11.19 4.83
C THR A 115 -8.22 -10.70 3.93
N ALA A 116 -7.89 -10.02 2.83
CA ALA A 116 -8.89 -9.60 1.87
C ALA A 116 -9.68 -10.79 1.31
N SER A 117 -8.97 -11.87 0.96
CA SER A 117 -9.56 -13.11 0.47
C SER A 117 -10.47 -13.78 1.50
N SER A 118 -10.15 -13.69 2.79
CA SER A 118 -11.00 -14.25 3.85
C SER A 118 -12.29 -13.45 4.07
N ILE A 119 -12.28 -12.16 3.74
CA ILE A 119 -13.42 -11.25 3.97
C ILE A 119 -14.32 -11.18 2.74
N LEU A 120 -13.75 -11.02 1.55
CA LEU A 120 -14.49 -10.81 0.30
C LEU A 120 -14.65 -12.09 -0.53
N GLY A 121 -13.93 -13.16 -0.18
CA GLY A 121 -13.85 -14.40 -0.95
C GLY A 121 -12.60 -14.46 -1.82
N ALA A 122 -11.91 -15.60 -1.79
CA ALA A 122 -10.63 -15.80 -2.47
C ALA A 122 -10.74 -15.65 -4.00
N GLU A 123 -11.82 -16.13 -4.61
CA GLU A 123 -12.05 -16.02 -6.05
C GLU A 123 -12.20 -14.56 -6.48
N LEU A 124 -12.97 -13.77 -5.74
CA LEU A 124 -13.16 -12.35 -6.03
C LEU A 124 -11.82 -11.59 -5.95
N VAL A 125 -11.05 -11.79 -4.89
CA VAL A 125 -9.75 -11.10 -4.70
C VAL A 125 -8.72 -11.55 -5.74
N THR A 126 -8.71 -12.83 -6.10
CA THR A 126 -7.84 -13.35 -7.16
C THR A 126 -8.17 -12.73 -8.52
N ASN A 127 -9.47 -12.65 -8.87
CA ASN A 127 -9.93 -12.04 -10.11
C ASN A 127 -9.65 -10.52 -10.13
N TRP A 128 -9.87 -9.84 -9.00
CA TRP A 128 -9.53 -8.43 -8.85
C TRP A 128 -8.04 -8.18 -9.07
N MET A 129 -7.17 -8.98 -8.43
CA MET A 129 -5.73 -8.87 -8.59
C MET A 129 -5.31 -9.13 -10.04
N HIS A 130 -5.92 -10.11 -10.71
CA HIS A 130 -5.64 -10.42 -12.10
C HIS A 130 -5.98 -9.25 -13.04
N LEU A 131 -7.16 -8.63 -12.87
CA LEU A 131 -7.58 -7.48 -13.66
C LEU A 131 -6.72 -6.25 -13.37
N LEU A 132 -6.36 -6.01 -12.11
CA LEU A 132 -5.45 -4.94 -11.73
C LEU A 132 -4.10 -5.07 -12.43
N GLU A 133 -3.48 -6.25 -12.41
CA GLU A 133 -2.18 -6.52 -13.05
C GLU A 133 -2.25 -6.45 -14.59
N GLN A 134 -3.45 -6.55 -15.18
CA GLN A 134 -3.70 -6.30 -16.60
C GLN A 134 -4.04 -4.84 -16.92
N GLU A 135 -4.00 -3.97 -15.91
CA GLU A 135 -4.40 -2.56 -16.00
C GLU A 135 -5.89 -2.36 -16.38
N ASP A 136 -6.74 -3.37 -16.19
CA ASP A 136 -8.20 -3.28 -16.32
C ASP A 136 -8.83 -2.82 -14.99
N TYR A 137 -8.60 -1.55 -14.65
CA TYR A 137 -9.07 -0.95 -13.40
C TYR A 137 -10.60 -0.87 -13.32
N ALA A 138 -11.26 -0.66 -14.45
CA ALA A 138 -12.72 -0.60 -14.52
C ALA A 138 -13.34 -1.98 -14.25
N GLY A 139 -12.77 -3.04 -14.84
CA GLY A 139 -13.15 -4.42 -14.57
C GLY A 139 -12.90 -4.80 -13.11
N ALA A 140 -11.73 -4.44 -12.56
CA ALA A 140 -11.39 -4.68 -11.16
C ALA A 140 -12.41 -4.02 -10.21
N ASP A 141 -12.75 -2.75 -10.41
CA ASP A 141 -13.70 -2.02 -9.58
C ASP A 141 -15.15 -2.52 -9.71
N ALA A 142 -15.53 -3.03 -10.88
CA ALA A 142 -16.82 -3.64 -11.11
C ALA A 142 -17.04 -4.89 -10.23
N LEU A 143 -15.99 -5.68 -9.97
CA LEU A 143 -16.08 -6.85 -9.08
C LEU A 143 -16.42 -6.47 -7.63
N LEU A 144 -15.91 -5.32 -7.18
CA LEU A 144 -16.09 -4.83 -5.82
C LEU A 144 -17.47 -4.19 -5.59
N SER A 145 -18.14 -3.76 -6.65
CA SER A 145 -19.43 -3.04 -6.59
C SER A 145 -20.63 -3.94 -6.23
N ILE A 146 -20.43 -5.26 -6.19
CA ILE A 146 -21.46 -6.25 -5.86
C ILE A 146 -21.54 -6.49 -4.33
N HIS A 147 -20.58 -5.96 -3.56
CA HIS A 147 -20.39 -6.20 -2.12
C HIS A 147 -20.33 -4.87 -1.33
#